data_AF-J9VRQ7-F1
#
_entry.id   AF-J9VRQ7-F1
#
_cell.length_a   1.000
_cell.length_b   1.000
_cell.length_c   1.000
_cell.angle_alpha   90.00
_cell.angle_beta   90.00
_cell.angle_gamma   90.00
#
_symmetry.space_group_name_H-M   'P 1'
#
loop_
_entity.id
_entity.type
_entity.pdbx_description
1 polymer ?
#
loop_
_entity_poly.entity_id
_entity_poly.type
_entity_poly.pdbx_seq_one_letter_code
_entity_poly.pdbx_strand_id
1 'polypeptide(L)'
;MHLLGHNLPDHKPLKIALLTFYGISHALSARLLPRLGIHSEATVAQLTEPQLTALSAYLSSPSTTARPSEQQLELAPPGGKVLKPVGHPAIFGGLNKGKGKGQEDPLDDLKIETEKRRAMQADIAHLRMVGTYRGRRHAAGYPVHGQRTQTNAKSAKKHNRVERRNFGTQISSRFTPTDLPHPPTVLSLLGRRQ
;
A
#
# COMPACT_ATOMS: atom_id res chain seq x y z
N MET A 1 0.29 17.08 3.57
CA MET A 1 1.58 16.42 3.88
C MET A 1 2.04 15.53 2.71
N HIS A 2 3.34 15.33 2.47
CA HIS A 2 3.84 14.34 1.48
C HIS A 2 4.49 13.13 2.17
N LEU A 3 4.13 11.91 1.78
CA LEU A 3 4.67 10.66 2.31
C LEU A 3 4.89 9.68 1.14
N LEU A 4 6.11 9.14 0.99
CA LEU A 4 6.49 8.21 -0.11
C LEU A 4 6.09 8.71 -1.51
N GLY A 5 6.16 10.03 -1.75
CA GLY A 5 5.78 10.65 -3.03
C GLY A 5 4.29 10.87 -3.24
N HIS A 6 3.43 10.53 -2.27
CA HIS A 6 1.99 10.79 -2.30
C HIS A 6 1.61 11.99 -1.44
N ASN A 7 0.66 12.80 -1.92
CA ASN A 7 0.07 13.90 -1.15
C ASN A 7 -1.09 13.38 -0.29
N LEU A 8 -0.92 13.46 1.03
CA LEU A 8 -1.94 13.16 2.02
C LEU A 8 -2.61 14.46 2.46
N PRO A 9 -3.95 14.56 2.37
CA PRO A 9 -4.68 15.74 2.82
C PRO A 9 -4.73 15.82 4.35
N ASP A 10 -4.37 16.98 4.89
CA ASP A 10 -4.11 17.17 6.33
C ASP A 10 -5.38 17.06 7.21
N HIS A 11 -6.53 17.44 6.66
CA HIS A 11 -7.82 17.43 7.35
C HIS A 11 -8.46 16.05 7.45
N LYS A 12 -7.98 15.05 6.70
CA LYS A 12 -8.57 13.71 6.71
C LYS A 12 -7.99 12.88 7.86
N PRO A 13 -8.77 11.96 8.44
CA PRO A 13 -8.23 10.99 9.38
C PRO A 13 -7.21 10.10 8.65
N LEU A 14 -6.11 9.76 9.33
CA LEU A 14 -5.01 8.98 8.76
C LEU A 14 -5.51 7.63 8.21
N LYS A 15 -6.50 7.00 8.87
CA LYS A 15 -7.15 5.76 8.43
C LYS A 15 -7.69 5.82 6.99
N ILE A 16 -8.24 6.98 6.60
CA ILE A 16 -8.78 7.23 5.25
C ILE A 16 -7.67 7.72 4.32
N ALA A 17 -6.76 8.57 4.82
CA ALA A 17 -5.65 9.08 4.03
C ALA A 17 -4.76 7.96 3.51
N LEU A 18 -4.52 6.90 4.30
CA LEU A 18 -3.75 5.73 3.88
C LEU A 18 -4.34 4.96 2.68
N LEU A 19 -5.64 5.10 2.39
CA LEU A 19 -6.27 4.47 1.21
C LEU A 19 -5.81 5.08 -0.11
N THR A 20 -5.15 6.24 -0.06
CA THR A 20 -4.51 6.83 -1.24
C THR A 20 -3.37 5.95 -1.76
N PHE A 21 -2.76 5.14 -0.90
CA PHE A 21 -1.73 4.19 -1.28
C PHE A 21 -2.35 2.93 -1.87
N TYR A 22 -1.95 2.61 -3.09
CA TYR A 22 -2.28 1.38 -3.78
C TYR A 22 -1.78 0.18 -2.98
N GLY A 23 -2.74 -0.67 -2.62
CA GLY A 23 -2.48 -1.88 -1.88
C GLY A 23 -2.81 -1.80 -0.40
N ILE A 24 -2.98 -0.59 0.15
CA ILE A 24 -3.47 -0.38 1.51
C ILE A 24 -5.01 -0.28 1.47
N SER A 25 -5.66 -1.08 2.30
CA SER A 25 -7.11 -1.12 2.44
C SER A 25 -7.54 -0.66 3.82
N HIS A 26 -8.85 -0.50 4.01
CA HIS A 26 -9.40 -0.12 5.31
C HIS A 26 -9.08 -1.13 6.41
N ALA A 27 -9.06 -2.42 6.06
CA ALA A 27 -8.71 -3.49 7.00
C ALA A 27 -7.22 -3.45 7.38
N LEU A 28 -6.34 -3.08 6.43
CA LEU A 28 -4.91 -2.96 6.70
C LEU A 28 -4.60 -1.71 7.51
N SER A 29 -5.20 -0.57 7.19
CA SER A 29 -5.01 0.65 7.98
C SER A 29 -5.50 0.49 9.42
N ALA A 30 -6.65 -0.16 9.62
CA ALA A 30 -7.17 -0.46 10.96
C ALA A 30 -6.22 -1.35 11.80
N ARG A 31 -5.45 -2.23 11.16
CA ARG A 31 -4.45 -3.08 11.84
C ARG A 31 -3.11 -2.36 12.04
N LEU A 32 -2.73 -1.50 11.10
CA LEU A 32 -1.45 -0.79 11.10
C LEU A 32 -1.42 0.30 12.17
N LEU A 33 -2.48 1.10 12.32
CA LEU A 33 -2.49 2.26 13.21
C LEU A 33 -2.21 1.91 14.69
N PRO A 34 -2.85 0.89 15.29
CA PRO A 34 -2.54 0.48 16.66
C PRO A 34 -1.09 -0.01 16.83
N ARG A 35 -0.51 -0.64 15.80
CA ARG A 35 0.89 -1.12 15.84
C ARG A 35 1.89 0.03 15.92
N LEU A 36 1.55 1.18 15.35
CA LEU A 36 2.34 2.41 15.44
C LEU A 36 1.94 3.29 16.64
N GLY A 37 1.00 2.85 17.48
CA GLY A 37 0.48 3.65 18.60
C GLY A 37 -0.29 4.89 18.17
N ILE A 38 -0.86 4.89 16.95
CA ILE A 38 -1.63 6.02 16.40
C ILE A 38 -3.12 5.73 16.52
N HIS A 39 -3.89 6.70 16.99
CA HIS A 39 -5.35 6.58 17.10
C HIS A 39 -6.04 6.57 15.72
N SER A 40 -7.17 5.87 15.58
CA SER A 40 -7.87 5.72 14.30
C SER A 40 -8.43 7.03 13.74
N GLU A 41 -8.86 7.92 14.63
CA GLU A 41 -9.45 9.22 14.30
C GLU A 41 -8.41 10.36 14.22
N ALA A 42 -7.13 10.07 14.49
CA ALA A 42 -6.09 11.09 14.39
C ALA A 42 -6.02 11.64 12.95
N THR A 43 -6.03 12.96 12.81
CA THR A 43 -5.89 13.60 11.50
C THR A 43 -4.44 13.58 11.05
N VAL A 44 -4.22 13.67 9.74
CA VAL A 44 -2.86 13.71 9.19
C VAL A 44 -2.08 14.92 9.72
N ALA A 45 -2.76 16.03 9.99
CA ALA A 45 -2.16 17.22 10.60
C ALA A 45 -1.62 17.00 12.03
N GLN A 46 -2.20 16.07 12.79
CA GLN A 46 -1.88 15.84 14.21
C GLN A 46 -0.69 14.87 14.42
N LEU A 47 -0.13 14.33 13.34
CA LEU A 47 0.96 13.37 13.43
C LEU A 47 2.28 14.04 13.83
N THR A 48 2.93 13.45 14.81
CA THR A 48 4.26 13.87 15.24
C THR A 48 5.34 13.35 14.26
N GLU A 49 6.44 14.08 14.12
CA GLU A 49 7.58 13.68 13.29
C GLU A 49 8.10 12.24 13.56
N PRO A 50 8.24 11.77 14.82
CA PRO A 50 8.64 10.38 15.08
C PRO A 50 7.59 9.37 14.58
N GLN A 51 6.30 9.67 14.70
CA GLN A 51 5.24 8.80 14.16
C GLN A 51 5.28 8.74 12.63
N LEU A 52 5.61 9.85 11.96
CA LEU A 52 5.77 9.91 10.51
C LEU A 52 6.99 9.12 10.03
N THR A 53 8.10 9.23 10.76
CA THR A 53 9.30 8.44 10.50
C THR A 53 9.03 6.94 10.70
N ALA A 54 8.34 6.56 11.78
CA ALA A 54 7.95 5.18 12.02
C ALA A 54 7.01 4.65 10.92
N LEU A 55 6.02 5.46 10.50
CA LEU A 55 5.10 5.11 9.42
C LEU A 55 5.83 4.93 8.08
N SER A 56 6.76 5.82 7.73
CA SER A 56 7.52 5.72 6.48
C SER A 56 8.44 4.49 6.46
N ALA A 57 9.14 4.24 7.58
CA ALA A 57 9.98 3.06 7.75
C ALA A 57 9.16 1.77 7.65
N TYR A 58 7.97 1.73 8.27
CA TYR A 58 7.06 0.59 8.20
C TYR A 58 6.60 0.31 6.77
N LEU A 59 6.15 1.34 6.06
CA LEU A 59 5.64 1.20 4.70
C LEU A 59 6.76 0.86 3.69
N SER A 60 8.01 1.23 3.99
CA SER A 60 9.17 0.84 3.19
C SER A 60 9.62 -0.60 3.46
N SER A 61 9.54 -1.06 4.71
CA SER A 61 9.99 -2.39 5.14
C SER A 61 9.12 -2.91 6.28
N PRO A 62 7.99 -3.60 5.97
CA PRO A 62 7.03 -4.03 6.99
C PRO A 62 7.60 -5.12 7.92
N SER A 63 8.49 -5.98 7.41
CA SER A 63 9.06 -7.11 8.15
C SER A 63 9.95 -6.71 9.33
N THR A 64 10.44 -5.46 9.36
CA THR A 64 11.42 -4.98 10.35
C THR A 64 10.76 -4.42 11.61
N THR A 65 9.46 -4.08 11.59
CA THR A 65 8.83 -3.46 12.76
C THR A 65 8.52 -4.50 13.83
N ALA A 66 9.05 -4.30 15.03
CA ALA A 66 8.80 -5.15 16.19
C ALA A 66 7.28 -5.35 16.40
N ARG A 67 6.86 -6.61 16.60
CA ARG A 67 5.48 -6.91 17.00
C ARG A 67 5.32 -6.49 18.47
N PRO A 68 4.32 -5.66 18.83
CA PRO A 68 4.12 -5.25 20.23
C PRO A 68 3.77 -6.43 21.17
N SER A 69 3.55 -7.64 20.64
CA SER A 69 3.14 -8.83 21.41
C SER A 69 4.27 -9.74 21.91
N GLU A 70 5.56 -9.41 21.70
CA GLU A 70 6.67 -10.20 22.27
C GLU A 70 7.21 -9.66 23.60
N GLN A 71 6.52 -8.72 24.24
CA GLN A 71 6.70 -8.53 25.67
C GLN A 71 5.87 -9.58 26.39
N GLN A 72 6.43 -10.79 26.48
CA GLN A 72 6.04 -11.75 27.50
C GLN A 72 6.22 -11.01 28.83
N LEU A 73 5.14 -10.51 29.42
CA LEU A 73 5.13 -10.02 30.79
C LEU A 73 5.40 -11.25 31.66
N GLU A 74 6.68 -11.63 31.78
CA GLU A 74 7.17 -12.47 32.84
C GLU A 74 6.96 -11.68 34.13
N LEU A 75 5.74 -11.72 34.65
CA LEU A 75 5.46 -11.22 35.98
C LEU A 75 6.13 -12.21 36.93
N ALA A 76 7.42 -11.99 37.17
CA ALA A 76 8.12 -12.66 38.24
C ALA A 76 7.37 -12.30 39.54
N PRO A 77 6.80 -13.30 40.23
CA PRO A 77 5.93 -13.03 41.36
C PRO A 77 6.77 -12.52 42.54
N PRO A 78 6.28 -11.59 43.39
CA PRO A 78 6.86 -11.36 44.70
C PRO A 78 6.47 -12.55 45.59
N GLY A 79 7.19 -13.67 45.48
CA GLY A 79 7.08 -14.81 46.39
C GLY A 79 5.93 -15.82 46.16
N GLY A 80 5.21 -15.79 45.04
CA GLY A 80 4.14 -16.77 44.74
C GLY A 80 4.56 -17.81 43.70
N LYS A 81 4.23 -19.09 43.88
CA LYS A 81 4.39 -20.09 42.79
C LYS A 81 3.39 -19.78 41.67
N VAL A 82 3.83 -19.84 40.41
CA VAL A 82 2.95 -19.73 39.23
C VAL A 82 1.89 -20.83 39.30
N LEU A 83 0.64 -20.46 39.58
CA LEU A 83 -0.48 -21.41 39.60
C LEU A 83 -0.74 -21.85 38.16
N LYS A 84 -0.72 -23.17 37.92
CA LYS A 84 -1.23 -23.73 36.66
C LYS A 84 -2.72 -23.35 36.55
N PRO A 85 -3.22 -22.99 35.36
CA PRO A 85 -4.60 -22.55 35.20
C PRO A 85 -5.55 -23.67 35.64
N VAL A 86 -6.20 -23.49 36.79
CA VAL A 86 -7.20 -24.42 37.28
C VAL A 86 -8.51 -24.09 36.58
N GLY A 87 -8.70 -24.71 35.42
CA GLY A 87 -9.96 -24.76 34.72
C GLY A 87 -10.10 -26.13 34.06
N HIS A 88 -11.26 -26.78 34.20
CA HIS A 88 -11.52 -28.00 33.44
C HIS A 88 -11.37 -27.69 31.94
N PRO A 89 -10.57 -28.47 31.18
CA PRO A 89 -10.22 -28.18 29.79
C PRO A 89 -11.45 -28.14 28.86
N ALA A 90 -12.63 -28.55 29.32
CA ALA A 90 -13.86 -28.61 28.53
C ALA A 90 -14.66 -27.29 28.49
N ILE A 91 -14.49 -26.36 29.44
CA ILE A 91 -15.30 -25.12 29.45
C ILE A 91 -14.69 -24.04 28.53
N PHE A 92 -13.36 -24.02 28.39
CA PHE A 92 -12.65 -23.18 27.41
C PHE A 92 -12.20 -23.94 26.15
N GLY A 93 -12.38 -25.26 26.10
CA GLY A 93 -11.89 -26.14 25.02
C GLY A 93 -12.77 -26.25 23.78
N GLY A 94 -13.84 -25.45 23.69
CA GLY A 94 -14.89 -25.60 22.65
C GLY A 94 -14.88 -24.54 21.55
N LEU A 95 -13.93 -23.61 21.51
CA LEU A 95 -13.78 -22.70 20.36
C LEU A 95 -12.62 -23.18 19.51
N ASN A 96 -12.95 -24.07 18.57
CA ASN A 96 -12.20 -24.38 17.36
C ASN A 96 -10.69 -24.10 17.46
N LYS A 97 -9.90 -25.10 17.86
CA LYS A 97 -8.61 -25.33 17.17
C LYS A 97 -8.93 -25.70 15.72
N GLY A 98 -9.49 -24.75 14.97
CA GLY A 98 -9.43 -24.81 13.53
C GLY A 98 -7.96 -24.95 13.18
N LYS A 99 -7.65 -25.86 12.26
CA LYS A 99 -6.39 -25.85 11.51
C LYS A 99 -6.27 -24.50 10.79
N GLY A 100 -6.05 -23.42 11.51
CA GLY A 100 -5.47 -22.21 10.96
C GLY A 100 -4.03 -22.58 10.68
N LYS A 101 -3.64 -22.62 9.40
CA LYS A 101 -2.25 -22.31 9.05
C LYS A 101 -1.86 -21.12 9.93
N GLY A 102 -0.73 -21.20 10.64
CA GLY A 102 -0.27 -20.13 11.55
C GLY A 102 -0.64 -18.78 10.95
N GLN A 103 -1.46 -18.02 11.67
CA GLN A 103 -2.11 -16.83 11.13
C GLN A 103 -1.03 -15.75 11.03
N GLU A 104 -0.18 -15.85 10.00
CA GLU A 104 0.82 -14.85 9.68
C GLU A 104 0.08 -13.52 9.55
N ASP A 105 0.56 -12.51 10.27
CA ASP A 105 -0.05 -11.20 10.24
C ASP A 105 0.01 -10.71 8.80
N PRO A 106 -1.12 -10.32 8.16
CA PRO A 106 -1.14 -9.92 6.75
C PRO A 106 -0.37 -8.61 6.49
N LEU A 107 0.18 -8.02 7.56
CA LEU A 107 1.03 -6.86 7.49
C LEU A 107 2.48 -7.22 7.16
N ASP A 108 2.92 -8.46 7.33
CA ASP A 108 4.32 -8.85 7.15
C ASP A 108 4.70 -8.96 5.66
N ASP A 109 3.78 -9.45 4.81
CA ASP A 109 3.92 -9.53 3.35
C ASP A 109 3.31 -8.31 2.62
N LEU A 110 3.26 -7.15 3.28
CA LEU A 110 2.60 -5.97 2.75
C LEU A 110 3.37 -5.37 1.56
N LYS A 111 2.96 -5.73 0.35
CA LYS A 111 3.42 -5.08 -0.89
C LYS A 111 2.60 -3.82 -1.18
N ILE A 112 3.27 -2.71 -1.44
CA ILE A 112 2.64 -1.39 -1.67
C ILE A 112 3.03 -0.86 -3.06
N GLU A 113 2.15 -0.03 -3.63
CA GLU A 113 2.39 0.78 -4.84
C GLU A 113 3.05 0.03 -6.00
N THR A 114 4.29 0.39 -6.33
CA THR A 114 5.04 -0.09 -7.49
C THR A 114 5.30 -1.58 -7.41
N GLU A 115 5.66 -2.09 -6.23
CA GLU A 115 5.93 -3.51 -6.04
C GLU A 115 4.66 -4.35 -6.24
N LYS A 116 3.54 -3.91 -5.65
CA LYS A 116 2.26 -4.62 -5.82
C LYS A 116 1.77 -4.60 -7.26
N ARG A 117 1.94 -3.47 -7.97
CA ARG A 117 1.63 -3.37 -9.40
C ARG A 117 2.53 -4.28 -10.24
N ARG A 118 3.83 -4.28 -9.98
CA ARG A 118 4.82 -5.10 -10.69
C ARG A 118 4.54 -6.59 -10.51
N ALA A 119 4.20 -7.02 -9.28
CA ALA A 119 3.81 -8.39 -8.98
C ALA A 119 2.58 -8.81 -9.81
N MET A 120 1.51 -8.00 -9.81
CA MET A 120 0.32 -8.27 -10.62
C MET A 120 0.65 -8.33 -12.13
N GLN A 121 1.48 -7.40 -12.62
CA GLN A 121 1.89 -7.38 -14.03
C GLN A 121 2.69 -8.63 -14.40
N ALA A 122 3.61 -9.06 -13.53
CA ALA A 122 4.37 -10.29 -13.69
C ALA A 122 3.44 -11.52 -13.76
N ASP A 123 2.45 -11.60 -12.88
CA ASP A 123 1.46 -12.68 -12.88
C ASP A 123 0.66 -12.73 -14.20
N ILE A 124 0.18 -11.56 -14.67
CA ILE A 124 -0.55 -11.45 -15.94
C ILE A 124 0.37 -11.79 -17.13
N ALA A 125 1.61 -11.31 -17.11
CA ALA A 125 2.60 -11.60 -18.15
C ALA A 125 2.91 -13.10 -18.22
N HIS A 126 3.07 -13.75 -17.07
CA HIS A 126 3.26 -15.18 -16.96
C HIS A 126 2.06 -15.95 -17.54
N LEU A 127 0.82 -15.60 -17.16
CA LEU A 127 -0.38 -16.22 -17.71
C LEU A 127 -0.47 -16.11 -19.24
N ARG A 128 -0.04 -14.96 -19.80
CA ARG A 128 0.02 -14.72 -21.25
C ARG A 128 1.10 -15.55 -21.92
N MET A 129 2.30 -15.60 -21.34
CA MET A 129 3.44 -16.36 -21.86
C MET A 129 3.15 -17.86 -21.93
N VAL A 130 2.54 -18.42 -20.88
CA VAL A 130 2.16 -19.84 -20.85
C VAL A 130 1.05 -20.17 -21.86
N GLY A 131 0.28 -19.18 -22.32
CA GLY A 131 -0.79 -19.38 -23.31
C GLY A 131 -2.09 -19.97 -22.73
N THR A 132 -2.25 -19.95 -21.40
CA THR A 132 -3.50 -20.38 -20.73
C THR A 132 -4.74 -19.65 -21.27
N TYR A 133 -5.94 -20.23 -21.10
CA TYR A 133 -7.18 -19.55 -21.49
C TYR A 133 -7.28 -18.15 -20.88
N ARG A 134 -7.00 -18.01 -19.58
CA ARG A 134 -6.96 -16.71 -18.89
C ARG A 134 -5.95 -15.75 -19.52
N GLY A 135 -4.75 -16.24 -19.86
CA GLY A 135 -3.72 -15.46 -20.56
C GLY A 135 -4.19 -14.91 -21.90
N ARG A 136 -4.78 -15.75 -22.76
CA ARG A 136 -5.34 -15.33 -24.05
C ARG A 136 -6.45 -14.29 -23.89
N ARG A 137 -7.28 -14.42 -22.84
CA ARG A 137 -8.33 -13.45 -22.50
C ARG A 137 -7.78 -12.11 -22.04
N HIS A 138 -6.75 -12.13 -21.18
CA HIS A 138 -6.02 -10.93 -20.76
C HIS A 138 -5.35 -10.23 -21.94
N ALA A 139 -4.70 -10.98 -22.85
CA ALA A 139 -4.08 -10.42 -24.05
C ALA A 139 -5.11 -9.75 -24.98
N ALA A 140 -6.31 -10.33 -25.11
CA ALA A 140 -7.38 -9.79 -25.93
C ALA A 140 -8.27 -8.73 -25.23
N GLY A 141 -8.03 -8.46 -23.94
CA GLY A 141 -8.81 -7.50 -23.14
C GLY A 141 -10.26 -7.94 -22.83
N TYR A 142 -10.54 -9.25 -22.89
CA TYR A 142 -11.87 -9.80 -22.62
C TYR A 142 -12.05 -10.19 -21.14
N PRO A 143 -13.30 -10.33 -20.64
CA PRO A 143 -13.56 -10.85 -19.30
C PRO A 143 -12.96 -12.24 -19.06
N VAL A 144 -12.46 -12.50 -17.86
CA VAL A 144 -11.65 -13.70 -17.58
C VAL A 144 -12.43 -14.78 -16.82
N HIS A 145 -13.39 -14.39 -15.96
CA HIS A 145 -14.14 -15.28 -15.07
C HIS A 145 -15.42 -15.87 -15.71
N GLY A 146 -15.40 -16.20 -17.01
CA GLY A 146 -16.54 -16.82 -17.68
C GLY A 146 -17.73 -15.90 -18.01
N GLN A 147 -17.58 -14.58 -17.85
CA GLN A 147 -18.62 -13.61 -18.21
C GLN A 147 -18.87 -13.58 -19.72
N ARG A 148 -20.14 -13.35 -20.13
CA ARG A 148 -20.58 -13.32 -21.54
C ARG A 148 -19.85 -12.23 -22.34
N THR A 149 -19.27 -12.59 -23.48
CA THR A 149 -18.56 -11.63 -24.35
C THR A 149 -19.39 -10.99 -25.43
N GLN A 150 -20.50 -11.61 -25.81
CA GLN A 150 -21.35 -11.08 -26.89
C GLN A 150 -21.80 -9.64 -26.58
N THR A 151 -22.19 -9.36 -25.33
CA THR A 151 -22.60 -8.02 -24.88
C THR A 151 -21.44 -7.21 -24.29
N ASN A 152 -20.58 -7.84 -23.48
CA ASN A 152 -19.67 -7.10 -22.61
C ASN A 152 -18.26 -6.86 -23.20
N ALA A 153 -17.95 -7.43 -24.37
CA ALA A 153 -16.60 -7.38 -24.94
C ALA A 153 -16.07 -5.97 -25.18
N LYS A 154 -16.91 -5.06 -25.70
CA LYS A 154 -16.49 -3.68 -26.02
C LYS A 154 -16.13 -2.90 -24.75
N SER A 155 -16.98 -2.96 -23.73
CA SER A 155 -16.74 -2.33 -22.43
C SER A 155 -15.50 -2.91 -21.75
N ALA A 156 -15.35 -4.24 -21.77
CA ALA A 156 -14.18 -4.91 -21.22
C ALA A 156 -12.88 -4.42 -21.89
N LYS A 157 -12.81 -4.37 -23.22
CA LYS A 157 -11.62 -3.86 -23.93
C LYS A 157 -11.27 -2.42 -23.58
N LYS A 158 -12.28 -1.58 -23.32
CA LYS A 158 -12.07 -0.19 -22.90
C LYS A 158 -11.44 -0.11 -21.50
N HIS A 159 -11.94 -0.91 -20.56
CA HIS A 159 -11.60 -0.79 -19.13
C HIS A 159 -10.50 -1.75 -18.63
N ASN A 160 -10.29 -2.88 -19.31
CA ASN A 160 -9.33 -3.93 -18.94
C ASN A 160 -7.98 -3.69 -19.64
N ARG A 161 -7.37 -2.54 -19.36
CA ARG A 161 -5.99 -2.24 -19.77
C ARG A 161 -5.06 -2.52 -18.60
N VAL A 162 -3.91 -3.15 -18.88
CA VAL A 162 -2.89 -3.48 -17.87
C VAL A 162 -2.33 -2.21 -17.24
N GLU A 163 -1.98 -1.24 -18.08
CA GLU A 163 -1.71 0.13 -17.65
C GLU A 163 -3.01 0.93 -17.67
N ARG A 164 -3.63 1.09 -16.51
CA ARG A 164 -4.63 2.17 -16.36
C ARG A 164 -3.84 3.47 -16.38
N ARG A 165 -4.27 4.46 -17.18
CA ARG A 165 -3.67 5.81 -17.14
C ARG A 165 -3.55 6.22 -15.68
N ASN A 166 -2.32 6.35 -15.20
CA ASN A 166 -2.06 6.77 -13.84
C ASN A 166 -2.70 8.16 -13.68
N PHE A 167 -3.83 8.24 -12.98
CA PHE A 167 -4.32 9.50 -12.43
C PHE A 167 -3.50 9.93 -11.21
N GLY A 168 -2.33 9.32 -11.01
CA GLY A 168 -1.33 9.78 -10.06
C GLY A 168 -0.73 11.07 -10.59
N THR A 169 -0.92 12.13 -9.81
CA THR A 169 -0.20 13.40 -9.86
C THR A 169 1.29 13.13 -9.73
N GLN A 170 1.92 12.63 -10.80
CA GLN A 170 3.35 12.83 -10.95
C GLN A 170 3.51 14.34 -10.95
N ILE A 171 4.17 14.88 -9.93
CA ILE A 171 4.88 16.15 -10.08
C ILE A 171 6.08 15.82 -10.97
N SER A 172 5.83 15.45 -12.23
CA SER A 172 6.66 16.01 -13.27
C SER A 172 6.23 17.46 -13.26
N SER A 173 7.05 18.34 -12.67
CA SER A 173 7.07 19.72 -13.15
C SER A 173 7.01 19.61 -14.66
N ARG A 174 5.96 20.17 -15.27
CA ARG A 174 5.90 20.22 -16.72
C ARG A 174 7.18 20.94 -17.11
N PHE A 175 8.15 20.24 -17.69
CA PHE A 175 9.32 20.88 -18.26
C PHE A 175 8.75 21.71 -19.41
N THR A 176 8.49 22.98 -19.13
CA THR A 176 7.95 23.88 -20.14
C THR A 176 9.10 24.20 -21.08
N PRO A 177 8.89 24.31 -22.41
CA PRO A 177 9.96 24.69 -23.33
C PRO A 177 10.64 26.02 -22.97
N THR A 178 10.00 26.82 -22.12
CA THR A 178 10.49 28.08 -21.55
C THR A 178 11.54 27.94 -20.45
N ASP A 179 11.71 26.76 -19.84
CA ASP A 179 12.76 26.51 -18.83
C ASP A 179 14.14 26.19 -19.44
N LEU A 180 14.25 26.14 -20.76
CA LEU A 180 15.55 26.05 -21.43
C LEU A 180 16.23 27.43 -21.41
N PRO A 181 17.51 27.53 -20.98
CA PRO A 181 18.26 28.78 -21.11
C PRO A 181 18.35 29.14 -22.59
N HIS A 182 17.66 30.21 -23.00
CA HIS A 182 17.76 30.70 -24.37
C HIS A 182 19.13 31.38 -24.52
N PRO A 183 19.90 31.09 -25.58
CA PRO A 183 21.15 31.81 -25.83
C PRO A 183 20.84 33.31 -26.01
N PRO A 184 21.73 34.21 -25.55
CA PRO A 184 21.51 35.65 -25.71
C PRO A 184 21.38 36.00 -27.20
N THR A 185 20.27 36.63 -27.56
CA THR A 185 20.00 37.08 -28.93
C THR A 185 21.03 38.13 -29.35
N VAL A 186 21.59 37.99 -30.56
CA VAL A 186 22.64 38.84 -31.16
C VAL A 186 22.33 40.35 -31.14
N LEU A 187 21.07 40.73 -30.92
CA LEU A 187 20.64 42.13 -30.76
C LEU A 187 21.19 42.82 -29.49
N SER A 188 21.70 42.08 -28.50
CA SER A 188 22.33 42.67 -27.30
C SER A 188 23.82 43.00 -27.46
N LEU A 189 24.44 42.65 -28.59
CA LEU A 189 25.87 42.88 -28.89
C LEU A 189 26.14 44.08 -29.81
N LEU A 190 25.11 44.74 -30.34
CA LEU A 190 25.25 46.02 -31.04
C LEU A 190 25.08 47.15 -30.03
N GLY A 191 26.19 47.45 -29.36
CA GLY A 191 26.33 48.61 -28.49
C GLY A 191 25.85 49.88 -29.17
N ARG A 192 25.04 50.66 -28.44
CA ARG A 192 24.83 52.08 -28.69
C ARG A 192 26.19 52.75 -28.89
N ARG A 193 26.53 53.08 -30.13
CA ARG A 193 27.49 54.16 -30.40
C ARG A 193 26.75 55.48 -30.23
N GLN A 194 27.42 56.37 -29.51
CA GLN A 194 27.11 57.79 -29.30
C GLN A 194 26.85 58.50 -30.63
#